data_AF-A0A2N4YUW2-F1
#
_entry.id   AF-A0A2N4YUW2-F1
#
_cell.length_a   1.000
_cell.length_b   1.000
_cell.length_c   1.000
_cell.angle_alpha   90.00
_cell.angle_beta   90.00
_cell.angle_gamma   90.00
#
_symmetry.space_group_name_H-M   'P 1'
#
loop_
_entity.id
_entity.type
_entity.pdbx_description
1 polymer ?
#
loop_
_entity_poly.entity_id
_entity_poly.type
_entity_poly.pdbx_seq_one_letter_code
_entity_poly.pdbx_strand_id
1 'polypeptide(L)'
;PIAANEWTLQREGKPVRAPVNITMTCNNGEALRRAALNGLGIIMQPEILLAEDLQHGRLLPLMSEFQPLAKPVHILTFANRQQLPKIRLYVDFLLKNFSASHYALNLE
;
A
#
# COMPACT_ATOMS: atom_id res chain seq x y z
N PRO A 1 5.70 8.37 -10.38
CA PRO A 1 6.92 8.42 -9.54
C PRO A 1 8.07 7.67 -10.24
N ILE A 2 9.26 8.26 -10.28
CA ILE A 2 10.48 7.54 -10.70
C ILE A 2 10.77 6.51 -9.60
N ALA A 3 11.07 5.26 -10.00
CA ALA A 3 11.45 4.24 -9.03
C ALA A 3 12.75 4.65 -8.35
N ALA A 4 12.73 4.77 -7.02
CA ALA A 4 13.92 5.03 -6.25
C ALA A 4 14.81 3.77 -6.24
N ASN A 5 16.12 3.96 -6.32
CA ASN A 5 17.11 2.88 -6.20
C ASN A 5 17.31 2.44 -4.73
N GLU A 6 16.40 2.83 -3.83
CA GLU A 6 16.48 2.57 -2.40
C GLU A 6 15.06 2.43 -1.82
N TRP A 7 14.88 1.45 -0.92
CA TRP A 7 13.68 1.31 -0.10
C TRP A 7 13.93 1.89 1.30
N THR A 8 12.97 2.69 1.76
CA THR A 8 12.93 3.20 3.15
C THR A 8 11.96 2.36 3.96
N LEU A 9 12.51 1.58 4.89
CA LEU A 9 11.80 0.67 5.78
C LEU A 9 12.02 1.10 7.24
N GLN A 10 11.32 0.47 8.16
CA GLN A 10 11.53 0.58 9.61
C GLN A 10 11.71 -0.79 10.23
N ARG A 11 12.64 -0.91 11.16
CA ARG A 11 12.79 -2.07 12.06
C ARG A 11 12.85 -1.53 13.48
N GLU A 12 11.97 -2.01 14.35
CA GLU A 12 11.87 -1.53 15.75
C GLU A 12 11.76 0.00 15.87
N GLY A 13 10.99 0.62 14.96
CA GLY A 13 10.80 2.07 14.91
C GLY A 13 12.00 2.87 14.37
N LYS A 14 13.11 2.21 14.02
CA LYS A 14 14.29 2.86 13.45
C LYS A 14 14.29 2.76 11.92
N PRO A 15 14.59 3.84 11.20
CA PRO A 15 14.63 3.81 9.74
C PRO A 15 15.80 2.95 9.25
N VAL A 16 15.52 2.10 8.27
CA VAL A 16 16.50 1.28 7.55
C VAL A 16 16.37 1.58 6.07
N ARG A 17 17.51 1.83 5.42
CA ARG A 17 17.58 2.04 3.98
C ARG A 17 18.19 0.82 3.31
N ALA A 18 17.51 0.30 2.30
CA ALA A 18 17.95 -0.87 1.56
C ALA A 18 18.15 -0.50 0.08
N PRO A 19 19.38 -0.51 -0.46
CA PRO A 19 19.60 -0.30 -1.88
C PRO A 19 18.95 -1.43 -2.68
N VAL A 20 18.38 -1.10 -3.84
CA VAL A 20 17.72 -2.08 -4.71
C VAL A 20 18.27 -2.04 -6.13
N ASN A 21 18.54 -3.22 -6.67
CA ASN A 21 18.84 -3.40 -8.09
C ASN A 21 17.53 -3.52 -8.85
N ILE A 22 17.22 -2.50 -9.65
CA ILE A 22 15.96 -2.42 -10.37
C ILE A 22 16.05 -3.26 -11.65
N THR A 23 15.20 -4.29 -11.75
CA THR A 23 15.05 -5.11 -12.96
C THR A 23 14.01 -4.52 -13.92
N MET A 24 12.92 -3.96 -13.38
CA MET A 24 11.85 -3.34 -14.14
C MET A 24 11.28 -2.15 -13.37
N THR A 25 10.92 -1.08 -14.09
CA THR A 25 10.12 0.02 -13.53
C THR A 25 8.79 0.12 -14.25
N CYS A 26 7.73 0.37 -13.49
CA CYS A 26 6.42 0.61 -14.04
C CYS A 26 5.65 1.53 -13.08
N ASN A 27 4.78 2.36 -13.63
CA ASN A 27 3.90 3.24 -12.86
C ASN A 27 2.52 2.61 -12.58
N ASN A 28 2.37 1.30 -12.81
CA ASN A 28 1.14 0.55 -12.59
C ASN A 28 1.38 -0.62 -11.63
N GLY A 29 0.70 -0.63 -10.48
CA GLY A 29 0.83 -1.67 -9.46
C GLY A 29 0.38 -3.06 -9.94
N GLU A 30 -0.69 -3.15 -10.73
CA GLU A 30 -1.19 -4.43 -11.26
C GLU A 30 -0.19 -5.05 -12.25
N ALA A 31 0.47 -4.22 -13.06
CA ALA A 31 1.54 -4.69 -13.96
C ALA A 31 2.74 -5.24 -13.15
N LEU A 32 3.13 -4.56 -12.07
CA LEU A 32 4.19 -5.02 -11.16
C LEU A 32 3.80 -6.31 -10.43
N ARG A 33 2.56 -6.42 -9.97
CA ARG A 33 1.99 -7.64 -9.37
C ARG A 33 2.09 -8.83 -10.33
N ARG A 34 1.64 -8.65 -11.59
CA ARG A 34 1.75 -9.69 -12.62
C ARG A 34 3.19 -10.06 -12.91
N ALA A 35 4.11 -9.10 -12.94
CA ALA A 35 5.52 -9.38 -13.13
C ALA A 35 6.10 -10.22 -11.98
N ALA A 36 5.76 -9.91 -10.74
CA ALA A 36 6.18 -10.69 -9.56
C ALA A 36 5.63 -12.13 -9.59
N LEU A 37 4.35 -12.30 -9.94
CA LEU A 37 3.71 -13.62 -10.10
C LEU A 37 4.36 -14.46 -11.21
N ASN A 38 5.00 -13.82 -12.19
CA ASN A 38 5.76 -14.49 -13.25
C ASN A 38 7.27 -14.57 -12.94
N GLY A 39 7.68 -14.32 -11.69
CA GLY A 39 9.06 -14.50 -11.23
C GLY A 39 10.03 -13.39 -11.59
N LEU A 40 9.56 -12.19 -11.97
CA LEU A 40 10.44 -11.08 -12.35
C LEU A 40 11.11 -10.36 -11.16
N GLY A 41 10.78 -10.76 -9.92
CA GLY A 41 11.46 -10.30 -8.72
C GLY A 41 10.52 -9.89 -7.58
N ILE A 42 11.08 -9.16 -6.62
CA ILE A 42 10.39 -8.70 -5.41
C ILE A 42 9.74 -7.35 -5.65
N ILE A 43 8.51 -7.17 -5.16
CA ILE A 43 7.76 -5.93 -5.24
C ILE A 43 7.36 -5.45 -3.84
N MET A 44 7.26 -4.13 -3.67
CA MET A 44 6.70 -3.49 -2.49
C MET A 44 5.45 -2.70 -2.92
N GLN A 45 4.28 -3.26 -2.62
CA GLN A 45 2.97 -2.71 -3.04
C GLN A 45 2.01 -2.66 -1.85
N PRO A 46 0.93 -1.86 -1.92
CA PRO A 46 -0.14 -1.90 -0.93
C PRO A 46 -0.69 -3.32 -0.77
N GLU A 47 -0.89 -3.74 0.48
CA GLU A 47 -1.35 -5.11 0.82
C GLU A 47 -2.68 -5.46 0.15
N ILE A 48 -3.61 -4.51 0.05
CA ILE A 48 -4.91 -4.72 -0.61
C ILE A 48 -4.78 -5.21 -2.06
N LEU A 49 -3.70 -4.83 -2.76
CA LEU A 49 -3.44 -5.28 -4.12
C LEU A 49 -2.95 -6.73 -4.17
N LEU A 50 -2.29 -7.20 -3.10
CA LEU A 50 -1.62 -8.50 -3.04
C LEU A 50 -2.38 -9.53 -2.20
N ALA A 51 -3.40 -9.12 -1.44
CA ALA A 51 -4.09 -9.91 -0.43
C ALA A 51 -4.51 -11.30 -0.93
N GLU A 52 -5.13 -11.38 -2.11
CA GLU A 52 -5.57 -12.64 -2.70
C GLU A 52 -4.39 -13.58 -3.02
N ASP A 53 -3.29 -13.05 -3.55
CA ASP A 53 -2.13 -13.87 -3.89
C ASP A 53 -1.35 -14.34 -2.66
N LEU A 54 -1.30 -13.50 -1.62
CA LEU A 54 -0.73 -13.87 -0.33
C LEU A 54 -1.55 -14.98 0.32
N GLN A 55 -2.89 -14.84 0.33
CA GLN A 55 -3.80 -15.84 0.88
C GLN A 55 -3.66 -17.20 0.18
N HIS A 56 -3.48 -17.21 -1.13
CA HIS A 56 -3.32 -18.44 -1.92
C HIS A 56 -1.86 -18.91 -2.03
N GLY A 57 -0.91 -18.25 -1.37
CA GLY A 57 0.51 -18.60 -1.42
C GLY A 57 1.18 -18.43 -2.79
N ARG A 58 0.55 -17.67 -3.71
CA ARG A 58 1.12 -17.32 -5.02
C ARG A 58 2.20 -16.26 -4.89
N LEU A 59 2.06 -15.38 -3.90
CA LEU A 59 3.11 -14.50 -3.42
C LEU A 59 3.46 -14.86 -1.98
N LEU A 60 4.71 -14.64 -1.61
CA LEU A 60 5.21 -14.88 -0.27
C LEU A 60 5.65 -13.57 0.37
N PRO A 61 5.26 -13.28 1.63
CA PRO A 61 5.77 -12.12 2.35
C PRO A 61 7.26 -12.31 2.63
N LEU A 62 8.02 -11.22 2.48
CA LEU A 62 9.46 -11.20 2.72
C LEU A 62 9.78 -10.13 3.76
N MET A 63 10.83 -10.37 4.55
CA MET A 63 11.39 -9.39 5.49
C MET A 63 10.33 -8.84 6.47
N SER A 64 9.47 -9.69 7.05
CA SER A 64 8.35 -9.26 7.90
C SER A 64 8.74 -8.42 9.13
N GLU A 65 10.00 -8.48 9.56
CA GLU A 65 10.57 -7.62 10.61
C GLU A 65 10.81 -6.17 10.15
N PHE A 66 10.80 -5.92 8.84
CA PHE A 66 11.02 -4.63 8.22
C PHE A 66 9.73 -4.13 7.59
N GLN A 67 9.18 -3.07 8.16
CA GLN A 67 7.90 -2.52 7.73
C GLN A 67 8.11 -1.26 6.88
N PRO A 68 7.42 -1.10 5.74
CA PRO A 68 7.46 0.16 5.01
C PRO A 68 6.82 1.28 5.84
N LEU A 69 7.22 2.52 5.58
CA LEU A 69 6.53 3.68 6.15
C LEU A 69 5.07 3.69 5.70
N ALA A 70 4.15 3.83 6.66
CA ALA A 70 2.74 3.99 6.38
C ALA A 70 2.53 5.22 5.47
N LYS A 71 1.82 5.01 4.36
CA LYS A 71 1.45 6.10 3.44
C LYS A 71 0.01 6.49 3.72
N PRO A 72 -0.26 7.71 4.23
CA PRO A 72 -1.62 8.13 4.51
C PRO A 72 -2.42 8.23 3.20
N VAL A 73 -3.69 7.80 3.28
CA VAL A 73 -4.67 7.99 2.22
C VAL A 73 -5.55 9.17 2.60
N HIS A 74 -5.74 10.11 1.68
CA HIS A 74 -6.47 11.34 1.94
C HIS A 74 -7.73 11.42 1.09
N ILE A 75 -8.81 11.93 1.68
CA ILE A 75 -10.01 12.34 0.96
C ILE A 75 -9.90 13.84 0.69
N LEU A 76 -9.89 14.24 -0.57
CA LEU A 76 -9.81 15.64 -0.98
C LEU A 76 -11.19 16.18 -1.37
N THR A 77 -11.55 17.34 -0.83
CA THR A 77 -12.82 18.02 -1.14
C THR A 77 -12.56 19.51 -1.40
N PHE A 78 -13.49 20.20 -2.08
CA PHE A 78 -13.35 21.64 -2.35
C PHE A 78 -13.51 22.45 -1.05
N ALA A 79 -12.47 23.23 -0.70
CA ALA A 79 -12.44 24.02 0.53
C ALA A 79 -13.56 25.08 0.62
N ASN A 80 -13.91 25.72 -0.52
CA ASN A 80 -14.77 26.90 -0.55
C ASN A 80 -16.19 26.64 -1.10
N ARG A 81 -16.62 25.38 -1.13
CA ARG A 81 -18.01 25.04 -1.45
C ARG A 81 -18.66 24.48 -0.19
N GLN A 82 -19.87 24.93 0.13
CA GLN A 82 -20.71 24.21 1.09
C GLN A 82 -20.77 22.75 0.63
N GLN A 83 -20.26 21.84 1.46
CA GLN A 83 -20.27 20.43 1.13
C GLN A 83 -21.73 20.00 1.02
N LEU A 84 -22.10 19.53 -0.18
CA LEU A 84 -23.43 18.98 -0.41
C LEU A 84 -23.64 17.82 0.60
N PRO A 85 -24.83 17.67 1.21
CA PRO A 85 -25.10 16.63 2.19
C PRO A 85 -24.70 15.22 1.72
N LYS A 86 -24.88 14.91 0.44
CA LYS A 86 -24.44 13.65 -0.17
C LYS A 86 -22.93 13.40 -0.09
N ILE A 87 -22.11 14.44 -0.25
CA ILE A 87 -20.65 14.34 -0.17
C ILE A 87 -20.25 14.09 1.28
N ARG A 88 -20.84 14.85 2.23
CA ARG A 88 -20.59 14.65 3.65
C ARG A 88 -20.95 13.23 4.08
N LEU A 89 -22.15 12.74 3.75
CA LEU A 89 -22.58 11.38 4.08
C LEU A 89 -21.67 10.31 3.46
N TYR A 90 -21.18 10.54 2.24
CA TYR A 90 -20.23 9.62 1.61
C TYR A 90 -18.86 9.62 2.30
N VAL A 91 -18.35 10.79 2.69
CA VAL A 91 -17.11 10.90 3.48
C VAL A 91 -17.27 10.19 4.82
N ASP A 92 -18.37 10.43 5.53
CA ASP A 92 -18.68 9.77 6.81
C ASP A 92 -18.73 8.25 6.65
N PHE A 93 -19.35 7.76 5.57
CA PHE A 93 -19.35 6.34 5.22
C PHE A 93 -17.93 5.80 4.98
N LEU A 94 -17.10 6.49 4.19
CA LEU A 94 -15.74 6.06 3.91
C LEU A 94 -14.87 6.04 5.18
N LEU A 95 -14.97 7.06 6.03
CA LEU A 95 -14.23 7.11 7.29
C LEU A 95 -14.65 5.99 8.23
N LYS A 96 -15.95 5.64 8.27
CA LYS A 96 -16.45 4.52 9.08
C LYS A 96 -15.89 3.17 8.63
N ASN A 97 -15.79 2.93 7.32
CA ASN A 97 -15.41 1.61 6.77
C ASN A 97 -13.91 1.45 6.51
N PHE A 98 -13.17 2.54 6.32
CA PHE A 98 -11.76 2.52 5.91
C PHE A 98 -10.83 3.25 6.88
N SER A 99 -11.29 3.57 8.10
CA SER A 99 -10.40 4.10 9.15
C SER A 99 -9.36 3.06 9.57
N ALA A 100 -8.19 3.56 9.99
CA ALA A 100 -7.03 2.74 10.34
C ALA A 100 -7.31 1.63 11.38
N SER A 101 -8.33 1.78 12.23
CA SER A 101 -8.78 0.74 13.16
C SER A 101 -9.39 -0.50 12.50
N HIS A 102 -9.95 -0.41 11.30
CA HIS A 102 -10.67 -1.54 10.68
C HIS A 102 -9.73 -2.51 9.93
N TYR A 103 -8.55 -2.06 9.52
CA TYR A 103 -7.55 -2.94 8.87
C TYR A 103 -6.85 -3.87 9.85
N ALA A 104 -6.72 -3.48 11.13
CA ALA A 104 -6.13 -4.33 12.16
C ALA A 104 -7.05 -5.51 12.58
N LEU A 105 -8.35 -5.44 12.29
CA LEU A 105 -9.36 -6.41 12.75
C LEU A 105 -9.71 -7.51 11.73
N ASN A 106 -9.21 -7.42 10.49
CA ASN A 106 -9.44 -8.43 9.45
C ASN A 106 -8.24 -9.38 9.25
N LEU A 107 -7.35 -9.45 10.26
CA LEU A 107 -6.13 -10.26 10.28
C LEU A 107 -6.19 -11.41 11.30
N GLU A 108 -7.39 -11.78 11.77
CA GLU A 108 -7.65 -13.00 12.56
C GLU A 108 -8.33 -14.09 11.73
#